data_AF-A0AAD7PZC2-F1
#
_entry.id   AF-A0AAD7PZC2-F1
#
_cell.length_a   1.000
_cell.length_b   1.000
_cell.length_c   1.000
_cell.angle_alpha   90.00
_cell.angle_beta   90.00
_cell.angle_gamma   90.00
#
_symmetry.space_group_name_H-M   'P 1'
#
loop_
_entity.id
_entity.type
_entity.pdbx_description
1 polymer ?
#
loop_
_entity_poly.entity_id
_entity_poly.type
_entity_poly.pdbx_seq_one_letter_code
_entity_poly.pdbx_strand_id
1 'polypeptide(L)'
;MLLKKEIFGFAQAASLEKAFPSHEDSDIVKKDDPRLRRLAESRGDNREEVRADHRRIRQAEIVSTIEEEARRQEGLELEEQDEDALEERRKKLRDKLLQREQEEALLPEESEEEEEESEEDESEYETDSEEEHTGIAMVKPVFVPKSERETIAERERLIAEEEALEQAKKRRLEERKVETKQIVVEEIRKDEEIQKNLEQEANIADVDTDDEMNEAEEYEVWKVREIARVKREKEEAQSTVKERDAIEKVRNMTEEERREWERKNPKPAPPTKRKWGFLQKYYHPGAFFQSDPTDRSATVGSDSIFQRDFSAPTGEDKMDKTILPKVMQVKHFGRSGRSKWTHLVNEDTTDWNNPWTYNDPLRAKYNAKMAGMDTPIERPKGSKKLKTWESR
;
A
#
# COMPACT_ATOMS: atom_id res chain seq x y z
N MET A 1 55.92 -43.46 28.63
CA MET A 1 55.37 -42.08 28.58
C MET A 1 53.90 -41.96 29.00
N LEU A 2 53.16 -43.05 29.24
CA LEU A 2 51.72 -42.99 29.58
C LEU A 2 51.43 -42.43 30.99
N LEU A 3 52.11 -42.93 32.04
CA LEU A 3 51.87 -42.49 33.43
C LEU A 3 52.01 -40.98 33.69
N LYS A 4 52.79 -40.24 32.89
CA LYS A 4 52.93 -38.78 33.07
C LYS A 4 51.73 -37.97 32.56
N LYS A 5 50.87 -38.54 31.70
CA LYS A 5 49.65 -37.86 31.24
C LYS A 5 48.50 -37.98 32.25
N GLU A 6 48.35 -39.14 32.88
CA GLU A 6 47.31 -39.37 33.90
C GLU A 6 47.51 -38.48 35.13
N ILE A 7 48.74 -38.36 35.63
CA ILE A 7 49.08 -37.52 36.78
C ILE A 7 48.79 -36.03 36.51
N PHE A 8 49.03 -35.55 35.28
CA PHE A 8 48.75 -34.16 34.91
C PHE A 8 47.24 -33.89 34.79
N GLY A 9 46.48 -34.85 34.24
CA GLY A 9 45.01 -34.76 34.17
C GLY A 9 44.36 -34.69 35.56
N PHE A 10 44.82 -35.52 36.51
CA PHE A 10 44.32 -35.50 37.90
C PHE A 10 44.62 -34.16 38.61
N ALA A 11 45.82 -33.59 38.44
CA ALA A 11 46.17 -32.29 39.03
C ALA A 11 45.34 -31.13 38.44
N GLN A 12 44.96 -31.23 37.16
CA GLN A 12 44.12 -30.23 36.49
C GLN A 12 42.63 -30.37 36.88
N ALA A 13 42.14 -31.58 37.14
CA ALA A 13 40.79 -31.80 37.67
C ALA A 13 40.66 -31.30 39.11
N ALA A 14 41.59 -31.67 39.99
CA ALA A 14 41.60 -31.26 41.39
C ALA A 14 41.77 -29.74 41.61
N SER A 15 42.41 -29.03 40.66
CA SER A 15 42.45 -27.56 40.70
C SER A 15 41.16 -26.91 40.18
N LEU A 16 40.43 -27.57 39.27
CA LEU A 16 39.14 -27.10 38.77
C LEU A 16 38.05 -27.17 39.85
N GLU A 17 37.93 -28.31 40.56
CA GLU A 17 36.98 -28.48 41.68
C GLU A 17 37.23 -27.50 42.82
N LYS A 18 38.50 -27.12 43.04
CA LYS A 18 38.89 -26.15 44.07
C LYS A 18 38.61 -24.70 43.68
N ALA A 19 38.54 -24.40 42.38
CA ALA A 19 38.16 -23.09 41.85
C ALA A 19 36.64 -22.94 41.68
N PHE A 20 35.93 -24.05 41.44
CA PHE A 20 34.48 -24.12 41.32
C PHE A 20 33.93 -25.27 42.18
N PRO A 21 33.76 -25.06 43.50
CA PRO A 21 33.12 -26.05 44.36
C PRO A 21 31.73 -26.40 43.82
N SER A 22 31.49 -27.67 43.51
CA SER A 22 30.16 -28.13 43.12
C SER A 22 29.21 -27.96 44.32
N HIS A 23 28.07 -27.32 44.11
CA HIS A 23 27.10 -27.06 45.18
C HIS A 23 26.22 -28.30 45.48
N GLU A 24 26.77 -29.50 45.33
CA GLU A 24 26.07 -30.76 45.59
C GLU A 24 26.15 -31.17 47.07
N ASP A 25 27.22 -30.77 47.78
CA ASP A 25 27.37 -30.96 49.23
C ASP A 25 26.63 -29.88 50.05
N SER A 26 25.36 -29.65 49.73
CA SER A 26 24.43 -28.95 50.62
C SER A 26 23.34 -29.91 51.06
N ASP A 27 23.34 -30.27 52.36
CA ASP A 27 22.29 -31.04 53.05
C ASP A 27 20.97 -30.26 53.20
N ILE A 28 20.54 -29.62 52.11
CA ILE A 28 19.21 -29.06 51.95
C ILE A 28 18.36 -30.19 51.39
N VAL A 29 17.49 -30.75 52.24
CA VAL A 29 16.50 -31.77 51.86
C VAL A 29 15.62 -31.21 50.73
N LYS A 30 15.99 -31.51 49.48
CA LYS A 30 15.22 -31.22 48.28
C LYS A 30 13.94 -32.03 48.34
N LYS A 31 12.88 -31.44 48.90
CA LYS A 31 11.52 -31.96 48.75
C LYS A 31 11.23 -32.04 47.25
N ASP A 32 10.87 -33.22 46.76
CA ASP A 32 10.52 -33.44 45.35
C ASP A 32 9.35 -32.55 44.94
N ASP A 33 9.66 -31.40 44.35
CA ASP A 33 8.67 -30.40 44.01
C ASP A 33 7.94 -30.83 42.71
N PRO A 34 6.63 -31.20 42.76
CA PRO A 34 5.96 -31.86 41.63
C PRO A 34 5.93 -31.01 40.35
N ARG A 35 6.12 -29.69 40.49
CA ARG A 35 6.21 -28.74 39.37
C ARG A 35 7.56 -28.79 38.66
N LEU A 36 8.66 -29.01 39.39
CA LEU A 36 10.00 -29.15 38.82
C LEU A 36 10.15 -30.49 38.10
N ARG A 37 9.58 -31.57 38.65
CA ARG A 37 9.57 -32.89 37.98
C ARG A 37 8.89 -32.82 36.61
N ARG A 38 7.71 -32.20 36.56
CA ARG A 38 6.94 -32.00 35.31
C ARG A 38 7.68 -31.13 34.29
N LEU A 39 8.44 -30.13 34.76
CA LEU A 39 9.27 -29.29 33.90
C LEU A 39 10.47 -30.07 33.32
N ALA A 40 11.11 -30.92 34.13
CA ALA A 40 12.22 -31.77 33.71
C ALA A 40 11.77 -32.83 32.69
N GLU A 41 10.66 -33.53 32.97
CA GLU A 41 10.00 -34.46 32.04
C GLU A 41 9.73 -33.74 30.69
N SER A 42 9.05 -32.59 30.71
CA SER A 42 8.74 -31.82 29.48
C SER A 42 9.98 -31.33 28.68
N ARG A 43 11.16 -31.26 29.28
CA ARG A 43 12.42 -30.86 28.63
C ARG A 43 13.23 -32.03 28.04
N GLY A 44 12.96 -33.26 28.50
CA GLY A 44 13.57 -34.47 27.95
C GLY A 44 13.02 -34.78 26.57
N ASP A 45 11.72 -35.06 26.52
CA ASP A 45 11.04 -35.70 25.37
C ASP A 45 11.09 -34.81 24.11
N ASN A 46 10.73 -33.53 24.25
CA ASN A 46 10.72 -32.56 23.15
C ASN A 46 12.08 -32.39 22.44
N ARG A 47 13.22 -32.67 23.10
CA ARG A 47 14.54 -32.40 22.53
C ARG A 47 15.05 -33.52 21.60
N GLU A 48 14.52 -34.73 21.75
CA GLU A 48 14.83 -35.86 20.85
C GLU A 48 13.96 -35.79 19.59
N GLU A 49 12.65 -35.51 19.77
CA GLU A 49 11.66 -35.37 18.70
C GLU A 49 11.98 -34.20 17.76
N VAL A 50 12.26 -33.00 18.29
CA VAL A 50 12.64 -31.84 17.47
C VAL A 50 13.89 -32.11 16.63
N ARG A 51 14.84 -32.93 17.11
CA ARG A 51 16.00 -33.35 16.31
C ARG A 51 15.66 -34.42 15.27
N ALA A 52 14.69 -35.28 15.53
CA ALA A 52 14.20 -36.25 14.55
C ALA A 52 13.48 -35.53 13.40
N ASP A 53 12.60 -34.57 13.70
CA ASP A 53 11.93 -33.76 12.69
C ASP A 53 12.91 -32.93 11.88
N HIS A 54 13.91 -32.30 12.50
CA HIS A 54 14.95 -31.58 11.77
C HIS A 54 15.77 -32.46 10.81
N ARG A 55 15.92 -33.76 11.11
CA ARG A 55 16.53 -34.73 10.16
C ARG A 55 15.55 -35.08 9.04
N ARG A 56 14.27 -35.28 9.37
CA ARG A 56 13.21 -35.63 8.42
C ARG A 56 12.97 -34.54 7.39
N ILE A 57 12.94 -33.28 7.83
CA ILE A 57 12.79 -32.09 6.98
C ILE A 57 13.94 -32.00 5.97
N ARG A 58 15.20 -32.14 6.43
CA ARG A 58 16.36 -32.11 5.51
C ARG A 58 16.39 -33.29 4.53
N GLN A 59 15.92 -34.47 4.94
CA GLN A 59 15.81 -35.61 4.03
C GLN A 59 14.74 -35.38 2.97
N ALA A 60 13.59 -34.78 3.34
CA ALA A 60 12.55 -34.39 2.39
C ALA A 60 13.04 -33.31 1.42
N GLU A 61 13.75 -32.28 1.92
CA GLU A 61 14.32 -31.18 1.12
C GLU A 61 15.29 -31.70 0.04
N ILE A 62 16.18 -32.63 0.39
CA ILE A 62 17.11 -33.27 -0.56
C ILE A 62 16.36 -34.10 -1.62
N VAL A 63 15.31 -34.83 -1.22
CA VAL A 63 14.51 -35.62 -2.18
C VAL A 63 13.73 -34.69 -3.12
N SER A 64 13.12 -33.60 -2.62
CA SER A 64 12.43 -32.64 -3.47
C SER A 64 13.35 -31.98 -4.49
N THR A 65 14.59 -31.61 -4.11
CA THR A 65 15.54 -31.02 -5.08
C THR A 65 15.93 -31.99 -6.19
N ILE A 66 16.04 -33.29 -5.89
CA ILE A 66 16.40 -34.31 -6.89
C ILE A 66 15.20 -34.61 -7.80
N GLU A 67 13.98 -34.65 -7.25
CA GLU A 67 12.76 -34.87 -8.03
C GLU A 67 12.42 -33.67 -8.93
N GLU A 68 12.66 -32.44 -8.46
CA GLU A 68 12.50 -31.21 -9.25
C GLU A 68 13.53 -31.11 -10.39
N GLU A 69 14.79 -31.48 -10.13
CA GLU A 69 15.83 -31.53 -11.16
C GLU A 69 15.55 -32.62 -12.21
N ALA A 70 15.03 -33.78 -11.80
CA ALA A 70 14.60 -34.84 -12.72
C ALA A 70 13.42 -34.42 -13.62
N ARG A 71 12.37 -33.80 -13.05
CA ARG A 71 11.25 -33.26 -13.86
C ARG A 71 11.70 -32.16 -14.82
N ARG A 72 12.72 -31.38 -14.45
CA ARG A 72 13.30 -30.36 -15.34
C ARG A 72 14.10 -30.97 -16.49
N GLN A 73 14.71 -32.14 -16.31
CA GLN A 73 15.33 -32.88 -17.41
C GLN A 73 14.28 -33.54 -18.32
N GLU A 74 13.26 -34.19 -17.74
CA GLU A 74 12.17 -34.81 -18.48
C GLU A 74 11.38 -33.82 -19.36
N GLY A 75 11.18 -32.59 -18.88
CA GLY A 75 10.55 -31.52 -19.66
C GLY A 75 11.38 -31.07 -20.88
N LEU A 76 12.71 -31.04 -20.76
CA LEU A 76 13.61 -30.65 -21.86
C LEU A 76 13.69 -31.75 -22.95
N GLU A 77 13.73 -33.02 -22.56
CA GLU A 77 13.73 -34.15 -23.51
C GLU A 77 12.39 -34.33 -24.26
N LEU A 78 11.30 -33.78 -23.72
CA LEU A 78 9.98 -33.73 -24.37
C LEU A 78 9.88 -32.57 -25.37
N GLU A 79 10.37 -31.38 -24.99
CA GLU A 79 10.34 -30.16 -25.82
C GLU A 79 11.19 -30.32 -27.10
N GLU A 80 12.34 -30.99 -27.01
CA GLU A 80 13.22 -31.28 -28.17
C GLU A 80 12.57 -32.24 -29.19
N GLN A 81 11.66 -33.13 -28.78
CA GLN A 81 10.93 -34.03 -29.70
C GLN A 81 9.76 -33.35 -30.44
N ASP A 82 9.12 -32.35 -29.81
CA ASP A 82 7.99 -31.64 -30.43
C ASP A 82 8.45 -30.59 -31.46
N GLU A 83 9.63 -29.97 -31.30
CA GLU A 83 10.16 -29.01 -32.30
C GLU A 83 10.43 -29.66 -33.67
N ASP A 84 11.10 -30.82 -33.71
CA ASP A 84 11.39 -31.56 -34.95
C ASP A 84 10.11 -31.95 -35.71
N ALA A 85 9.07 -32.39 -34.98
CA ALA A 85 7.77 -32.74 -35.56
C ALA A 85 7.03 -31.50 -36.12
N LEU A 86 7.17 -30.34 -35.48
CA LEU A 86 6.59 -29.08 -35.94
C LEU A 86 7.29 -28.57 -37.22
N GLU A 87 8.62 -28.69 -37.30
CA GLU A 87 9.40 -28.31 -38.46
C GLU A 87 9.00 -29.08 -39.73
N GLU A 88 8.82 -30.40 -39.63
CA GLU A 88 8.37 -31.22 -40.76
C GLU A 88 7.00 -30.78 -41.28
N ARG A 89 6.07 -30.46 -40.37
CA ARG A 89 4.73 -29.97 -40.74
C ARG A 89 4.81 -28.62 -41.44
N ARG A 90 5.74 -27.75 -41.01
CA ARG A 90 5.96 -26.42 -41.59
C ARG A 90 6.60 -26.47 -42.98
N LYS A 91 7.49 -27.45 -43.23
CA LYS A 91 8.06 -27.73 -44.57
C LYS A 91 6.97 -28.17 -45.56
N LYS A 92 6.14 -29.16 -45.17
CA LYS A 92 5.01 -29.67 -45.99
C LYS A 92 3.97 -28.59 -46.34
N LEU A 93 3.77 -27.60 -45.47
CA LEU A 93 2.89 -26.44 -45.74
C LEU A 93 3.48 -25.47 -46.78
N ARG A 94 4.80 -25.19 -46.73
CA ARG A 94 5.47 -24.35 -47.73
C ARG A 94 5.38 -24.94 -49.14
N ASP A 95 5.67 -26.23 -49.27
CA ASP A 95 5.63 -26.91 -50.58
C ASP A 95 4.23 -26.88 -51.20
N LYS A 96 3.19 -27.01 -50.37
CA LYS A 96 1.79 -26.96 -50.82
C LYS A 96 1.34 -25.55 -51.25
N LEU A 97 1.83 -24.50 -50.59
CA LEU A 97 1.47 -23.12 -50.91
C LEU A 97 2.13 -22.68 -52.23
N LEU A 98 3.38 -23.07 -52.45
CA LEU A 98 4.13 -22.83 -53.69
C LEU A 98 3.51 -23.57 -54.90
N GLN A 99 2.83 -24.70 -54.69
CA GLN A 99 2.02 -25.34 -55.73
C GLN A 99 0.75 -24.55 -56.08
N ARG A 100 0.06 -23.97 -55.08
CA ARG A 100 -1.16 -23.19 -55.33
C ARG A 100 -0.86 -21.90 -56.08
N GLU A 101 0.22 -21.21 -55.71
CA GLU A 101 0.70 -20.00 -56.39
C GLU A 101 0.97 -20.21 -57.89
N GLN A 102 1.44 -21.42 -58.29
CA GLN A 102 1.62 -21.80 -59.69
C GLN A 102 0.32 -22.10 -60.44
N GLU A 103 -0.76 -22.44 -59.72
CA GLU A 103 -2.09 -22.74 -60.26
C GLU A 103 -2.97 -21.48 -60.36
N GLU A 104 -2.78 -20.53 -59.44
CA GLU A 104 -3.51 -19.27 -59.31
C GLU A 104 -3.11 -18.24 -60.40
N ALA A 105 -1.86 -18.29 -60.89
CA ALA A 105 -1.33 -17.40 -61.94
C ALA A 105 -1.86 -17.66 -63.37
N LEU A 106 -2.95 -18.41 -63.54
CA LEU A 106 -3.48 -18.88 -64.84
C LEU A 106 -4.86 -18.33 -65.23
N LEU A 107 -5.47 -17.44 -64.43
CA LEU A 107 -6.80 -16.89 -64.67
C LEU A 107 -6.80 -15.35 -64.57
N PRO A 108 -7.28 -14.60 -65.60
CA PRO A 108 -7.51 -13.16 -65.50
C PRO A 108 -8.95 -12.83 -65.08
N GLU A 109 -9.09 -11.76 -64.31
CA GLU A 109 -10.34 -11.20 -63.77
C GLU A 109 -10.66 -9.86 -64.45
N GLU A 110 -11.94 -9.53 -64.63
CA GLU A 110 -12.42 -8.33 -65.33
C GLU A 110 -13.48 -7.61 -64.48
N SER A 111 -13.47 -6.27 -64.51
CA SER A 111 -14.12 -5.37 -63.56
C SER A 111 -15.37 -4.68 -64.11
N GLU A 112 -16.40 -4.47 -63.27
CA GLU A 112 -17.47 -3.49 -63.50
C GLU A 112 -17.83 -2.78 -62.17
N GLU A 113 -17.92 -1.45 -62.20
CA GLU A 113 -18.53 -0.59 -61.18
C GLU A 113 -19.38 0.48 -61.90
N GLU A 114 -20.58 0.77 -61.40
CA GLU A 114 -21.54 1.70 -62.02
C GLU A 114 -22.33 2.47 -60.95
N GLU A 115 -22.77 3.69 -61.31
CA GLU A 115 -23.78 4.54 -60.62
C GLU A 115 -23.37 5.09 -59.21
N GLU A 116 -23.87 6.24 -58.72
CA GLU A 116 -25.25 6.74 -58.74
C GLU A 116 -25.37 8.29 -58.67
N GLU A 117 -26.58 8.76 -58.35
CA GLU A 117 -27.20 10.06 -58.65
C GLU A 117 -27.36 10.97 -57.40
N SER A 118 -27.66 12.27 -57.56
CA SER A 118 -28.23 13.09 -56.47
C SER A 118 -28.91 14.38 -56.98
N GLU A 119 -30.17 14.59 -56.57
CA GLU A 119 -30.95 15.83 -56.77
C GLU A 119 -31.26 16.56 -55.44
N GLU A 120 -31.86 17.75 -55.61
CA GLU A 120 -32.88 18.40 -54.75
C GLU A 120 -32.51 19.58 -53.82
N ASP A 121 -33.56 20.35 -53.51
CA ASP A 121 -33.65 21.79 -53.17
C ASP A 121 -34.69 21.98 -52.02
N GLU A 122 -34.69 23.13 -51.30
CA GLU A 122 -35.88 23.72 -50.61
C GLU A 122 -35.56 24.94 -49.69
N SER A 123 -36.51 25.89 -49.52
CA SER A 123 -36.49 26.96 -48.50
C SER A 123 -37.86 27.66 -48.27
N GLU A 124 -38.18 28.15 -47.05
CA GLU A 124 -39.40 28.95 -46.71
C GLU A 124 -39.20 30.02 -45.56
N TYR A 125 -40.27 30.73 -45.11
CA TYR A 125 -40.31 32.18 -44.70
C TYR A 125 -41.20 32.57 -43.45
N GLU A 126 -41.48 33.88 -43.23
CA GLU A 126 -42.46 34.54 -42.27
C GLU A 126 -42.08 34.70 -40.74
N THR A 127 -42.55 35.66 -39.87
CA THR A 127 -43.47 36.87 -39.92
C THR A 127 -43.18 37.95 -38.81
N ASP A 128 -44.08 38.94 -38.55
CA ASP A 128 -43.85 40.28 -37.88
C ASP A 128 -44.72 40.69 -36.62
N SER A 129 -44.55 41.90 -36.02
CA SER A 129 -45.37 42.49 -34.91
C SER A 129 -45.33 44.04 -34.70
N GLU A 130 -46.50 44.67 -34.43
CA GLU A 130 -46.72 46.15 -34.31
C GLU A 130 -46.96 46.70 -32.87
N GLU A 131 -46.93 48.04 -32.68
CA GLU A 131 -47.19 48.77 -31.42
C GLU A 131 -48.08 50.04 -31.59
N GLU A 132 -48.96 50.36 -30.63
CA GLU A 132 -49.97 51.44 -30.69
C GLU A 132 -49.80 52.50 -29.56
N HIS A 133 -50.11 53.79 -29.81
CA HIS A 133 -49.93 54.91 -28.88
C HIS A 133 -51.25 55.54 -28.39
N THR A 134 -51.29 56.04 -27.14
CA THR A 134 -52.45 56.76 -26.56
C THR A 134 -52.08 58.14 -25.98
N GLY A 135 -53.02 59.11 -26.04
CA GLY A 135 -52.79 60.52 -25.70
C GLY A 135 -53.29 60.97 -24.32
N ILE A 136 -52.68 62.03 -23.76
CA ILE A 136 -52.89 62.52 -22.38
C ILE A 136 -53.90 63.67 -22.34
N ALA A 137 -54.86 63.62 -21.40
CA ALA A 137 -55.84 64.67 -21.13
C ALA A 137 -55.51 65.51 -19.87
N MET A 138 -55.82 66.82 -19.89
CA MET A 138 -55.52 67.75 -18.78
C MET A 138 -56.60 67.77 -17.69
N VAL A 139 -56.18 67.82 -16.41
CA VAL A 139 -57.05 67.73 -15.22
C VAL A 139 -57.35 69.11 -14.62
N LYS A 140 -58.59 69.33 -14.15
CA LYS A 140 -59.01 70.55 -13.45
C LYS A 140 -58.65 70.50 -11.95
N PRO A 141 -58.15 71.59 -11.34
CA PRO A 141 -57.84 71.61 -9.91
C PRO A 141 -59.10 71.68 -9.03
N VAL A 142 -59.10 70.93 -7.92
CA VAL A 142 -60.14 70.91 -6.88
C VAL A 142 -59.49 71.18 -5.51
N PHE A 143 -60.19 71.89 -4.62
CA PHE A 143 -59.62 72.32 -3.33
C PHE A 143 -59.77 71.23 -2.24
N VAL A 144 -58.64 70.74 -1.73
CA VAL A 144 -58.59 69.66 -0.74
C VAL A 144 -58.62 70.20 0.71
N PRO A 145 -59.44 69.65 1.63
CA PRO A 145 -59.49 70.02 3.06
C PRO A 145 -58.15 69.88 3.79
N LYS A 146 -57.95 70.60 4.91
CA LYS A 146 -56.67 70.59 5.65
C LYS A 146 -56.28 69.23 6.25
N SER A 147 -57.24 68.36 6.54
CA SER A 147 -57.00 66.99 7.05
C SER A 147 -56.48 66.03 5.97
N GLU A 148 -56.70 66.35 4.70
CA GLU A 148 -56.28 65.58 3.52
C GLU A 148 -55.03 66.21 2.87
N ARG A 149 -54.43 67.22 3.51
CA ARG A 149 -53.15 67.80 3.09
C ARG A 149 -52.03 67.13 3.86
N GLU A 150 -51.51 66.06 3.27
CA GLU A 150 -50.24 65.44 3.67
C GLU A 150 -49.17 66.52 3.85
N THR A 151 -48.42 66.45 4.95
CA THR A 151 -47.23 67.30 5.08
C THR A 151 -46.13 66.76 4.19
N ILE A 152 -45.35 67.65 3.56
CA ILE A 152 -44.34 67.27 2.55
C ILE A 152 -43.37 66.21 3.10
N ALA A 153 -42.98 66.31 4.38
CA ALA A 153 -42.10 65.35 5.05
C ALA A 153 -42.73 63.95 5.29
N GLU A 154 -44.05 63.86 5.44
CA GLU A 154 -44.75 62.57 5.59
C GLU A 154 -44.88 61.87 4.24
N ARG A 155 -45.16 62.64 3.18
CA ARG A 155 -45.16 62.16 1.80
C ARG A 155 -43.77 61.70 1.35
N GLU A 156 -42.72 62.46 1.65
CA GLU A 156 -41.32 62.07 1.38
C GLU A 156 -40.94 60.78 2.11
N ARG A 157 -41.41 60.58 3.35
CA ARG A 157 -41.17 59.34 4.10
C ARG A 157 -41.89 58.14 3.47
N LEU A 158 -43.15 58.29 3.07
CA LEU A 158 -43.90 57.22 2.40
C LEU A 158 -43.31 56.87 1.04
N ILE A 159 -42.87 57.86 0.26
CA ILE A 159 -42.16 57.65 -1.02
C ILE A 159 -40.85 56.90 -0.77
N ALA A 160 -40.04 57.29 0.21
CA ALA A 160 -38.79 56.59 0.54
C ALA A 160 -39.00 55.14 1.01
N GLU A 161 -40.10 54.85 1.72
CA GLU A 161 -40.47 53.49 2.13
C GLU A 161 -40.99 52.67 0.94
N GLU A 162 -41.75 53.26 0.02
CA GLU A 162 -42.20 52.64 -1.23
C GLU A 162 -41.03 52.35 -2.18
N GLU A 163 -40.10 53.29 -2.36
CA GLU A 163 -38.86 53.11 -3.13
C GLU A 163 -37.98 52.01 -2.54
N ALA A 164 -37.85 51.93 -1.20
CA ALA A 164 -37.09 50.86 -0.55
C ALA A 164 -37.73 49.47 -0.78
N LEU A 165 -39.07 49.38 -0.73
CA LEU A 165 -39.80 48.16 -1.06
C LEU A 165 -39.71 47.80 -2.54
N GLU A 166 -39.72 48.78 -3.45
CA GLU A 166 -39.55 48.56 -4.88
C GLU A 166 -38.12 48.08 -5.21
N GLN A 167 -37.10 48.68 -4.61
CA GLN A 167 -35.71 48.23 -4.71
C GLN A 167 -35.52 46.81 -4.16
N ALA A 168 -36.13 46.47 -3.02
CA ALA A 168 -36.10 45.11 -2.48
C ALA A 168 -36.79 44.09 -3.43
N LYS A 169 -37.91 44.46 -4.07
CA LYS A 169 -38.57 43.63 -5.08
C LYS A 169 -37.70 43.46 -6.34
N LYS A 170 -37.07 44.53 -6.83
CA LYS A 170 -36.14 44.49 -7.98
C LYS A 170 -34.96 43.56 -7.71
N ARG A 171 -34.30 43.71 -6.56
CA ARG A 171 -33.20 42.84 -6.12
C ARG A 171 -33.62 41.38 -6.01
N ARG A 172 -34.79 41.08 -5.42
CA ARG A 172 -35.31 39.69 -5.34
C ARG A 172 -35.60 39.09 -6.72
N LEU A 173 -36.02 39.90 -7.69
CA LEU A 173 -36.21 39.45 -9.08
C LEU A 173 -34.87 39.25 -9.81
N GLU A 174 -33.85 40.05 -9.51
CA GLU A 174 -32.48 39.87 -10.01
C GLU A 174 -31.83 38.61 -9.43
N GLU A 175 -31.93 38.40 -8.11
CA GLU A 175 -31.51 37.18 -7.41
C GLU A 175 -32.17 35.95 -8.04
N ARG A 176 -33.50 35.94 -8.21
CA ARG A 176 -34.22 34.84 -8.89
C ARG A 176 -33.75 34.64 -10.34
N LYS A 177 -33.45 35.71 -11.09
CA LYS A 177 -32.90 35.59 -12.46
C LYS A 177 -31.51 34.97 -12.45
N VAL A 178 -30.66 35.32 -11.49
CA VAL A 178 -29.32 34.72 -11.31
C VAL A 178 -29.43 33.25 -10.93
N GLU A 179 -30.29 32.90 -9.95
CA GLU A 179 -30.59 31.52 -9.56
C GLU A 179 -31.05 30.68 -10.76
N THR A 180 -32.02 31.17 -11.56
CA THR A 180 -32.47 30.43 -12.76
C THR A 180 -31.37 30.23 -13.79
N LYS A 181 -30.46 31.21 -13.96
CA LYS A 181 -29.30 31.06 -14.88
C LYS A 181 -28.28 30.09 -14.33
N GLN A 182 -28.05 30.06 -13.02
CA GLN A 182 -27.14 29.12 -12.38
C GLN A 182 -27.65 27.68 -12.51
N ILE A 183 -28.95 27.45 -12.26
CA ILE A 183 -29.57 26.12 -12.44
C ILE A 183 -29.42 25.64 -13.89
N VAL A 184 -29.68 26.49 -14.89
CA VAL A 184 -29.51 26.13 -16.30
C VAL A 184 -28.05 25.83 -16.65
N VAL A 185 -27.09 26.60 -16.12
CA VAL A 185 -25.64 26.33 -16.33
C VAL A 185 -25.18 25.05 -15.64
N GLU A 186 -25.74 24.71 -14.47
CA GLU A 186 -25.48 23.43 -13.80
C GLU A 186 -26.09 22.25 -14.55
N GLU A 187 -27.28 22.40 -15.14
CA GLU A 187 -27.90 21.35 -15.96
C GLU A 187 -27.12 21.11 -17.25
N ILE A 188 -26.77 22.17 -18.00
CA ILE A 188 -25.92 22.07 -19.20
C ILE A 188 -24.59 21.36 -18.89
N ARG A 189 -23.97 21.63 -17.74
CA ARG A 189 -22.73 20.95 -17.33
C ARG A 189 -22.93 19.46 -17.04
N LYS A 190 -24.05 19.07 -16.44
CA LYS A 190 -24.38 17.65 -16.25
C LYS A 190 -24.65 16.97 -17.59
N ASP A 191 -25.39 17.63 -18.47
CA ASP A 191 -25.69 17.12 -19.81
C ASP A 191 -24.41 16.96 -20.64
N GLU A 192 -23.49 17.92 -20.60
CA GLU A 192 -22.14 17.79 -21.19
C GLU A 192 -21.32 16.64 -20.57
N GLU A 193 -21.43 16.41 -19.25
CA GLU A 193 -20.72 15.31 -18.58
C GLU A 193 -21.36 13.96 -18.92
N ILE A 194 -22.68 13.88 -19.03
CA ILE A 194 -23.41 12.69 -19.50
C ILE A 194 -23.08 12.42 -20.97
N GLN A 195 -23.05 13.44 -21.83
CA GLN A 195 -22.65 13.30 -23.23
C GLN A 195 -21.20 12.82 -23.35
N LYS A 196 -20.25 13.39 -22.61
CA LYS A 196 -18.85 12.92 -22.61
C LYS A 196 -18.69 11.47 -22.12
N ASN A 197 -19.46 11.07 -21.11
CA ASN A 197 -19.48 9.67 -20.67
C ASN A 197 -20.10 8.75 -21.75
N LEU A 198 -21.20 9.18 -22.38
CA LEU A 198 -21.87 8.43 -23.44
C LEU A 198 -21.01 8.34 -24.71
N GLU A 199 -20.27 9.39 -25.07
CA GLU A 199 -19.27 9.39 -26.15
C GLU A 199 -18.12 8.44 -25.83
N GLN A 200 -17.64 8.41 -24.58
CA GLN A 200 -16.62 7.46 -24.12
C GLN A 200 -17.11 6.01 -24.11
N GLU A 201 -18.41 5.77 -23.85
CA GLU A 201 -19.04 4.45 -23.97
C GLU A 201 -19.33 4.07 -25.44
N ALA A 202 -19.67 5.04 -26.30
CA ALA A 202 -19.89 4.85 -27.73
C ALA A 202 -18.59 4.59 -28.52
N ASN A 203 -17.44 5.07 -28.00
CA ASN A 203 -16.10 4.81 -28.52
C ASN A 203 -15.68 3.31 -28.49
N ILE A 204 -16.55 2.43 -28.00
CA ILE A 204 -16.40 0.96 -28.08
C ILE A 204 -16.95 0.42 -29.41
N ALA A 205 -17.87 1.13 -30.06
CA ALA A 205 -18.44 0.78 -31.36
C ALA A 205 -17.69 1.44 -32.55
N ASP A 206 -16.87 2.46 -32.28
CA ASP A 206 -15.98 3.15 -33.23
C ASP A 206 -14.55 2.54 -33.20
N VAL A 207 -14.42 1.32 -32.67
CA VAL A 207 -13.18 0.54 -32.76
C VAL A 207 -13.08 0.00 -34.18
N ASP A 208 -12.24 0.65 -35.00
CA ASP A 208 -11.88 0.18 -36.34
C ASP A 208 -11.51 -1.30 -36.29
N THR A 209 -12.28 -2.14 -36.98
CA THR A 209 -12.06 -3.59 -37.09
C THR A 209 -11.30 -3.97 -38.37
N ASP A 210 -10.74 -2.98 -39.06
CA ASP A 210 -9.92 -3.18 -40.25
C ASP A 210 -8.43 -3.32 -39.87
N ASP A 211 -8.09 -4.52 -39.38
CA ASP A 211 -6.74 -4.90 -38.97
C ASP A 211 -5.70 -4.77 -40.13
N GLU A 212 -6.14 -4.69 -41.39
CA GLU A 212 -5.26 -4.66 -42.58
C GLU A 212 -4.66 -3.26 -42.84
N MET A 213 -5.37 -2.19 -42.48
CA MET A 213 -4.92 -0.80 -42.70
C MET A 213 -3.73 -0.38 -41.83
N ASN A 214 -3.60 -0.98 -40.63
CA ASN A 214 -2.64 -0.56 -39.60
C ASN A 214 -1.63 -1.65 -39.18
N GLU A 215 -1.48 -2.75 -39.95
CA GLU A 215 -0.62 -3.91 -39.62
C GLU A 215 0.80 -3.51 -39.13
N ALA A 216 1.40 -2.48 -39.74
CA ALA A 216 2.71 -1.97 -39.36
C ALA A 216 2.75 -1.39 -37.93
N GLU A 217 1.74 -0.59 -37.55
CA GLU A 217 1.64 -0.01 -36.20
C GLU A 217 1.29 -1.08 -35.18
N GLU A 218 0.40 -2.02 -35.52
CA GLU A 218 0.08 -3.16 -34.66
C GLU A 218 1.29 -4.05 -34.38
N TYR A 219 2.11 -4.31 -35.41
CA TYR A 219 3.35 -5.05 -35.29
C TYR A 219 4.36 -4.30 -34.42
N GLU A 220 4.45 -2.97 -34.51
CA GLU A 220 5.24 -2.16 -33.58
C GLU A 220 4.69 -2.22 -32.15
N VAL A 221 3.39 -2.14 -31.94
CA VAL A 221 2.74 -2.27 -30.62
C VAL A 221 2.92 -3.68 -30.04
N TRP A 222 2.87 -4.74 -30.87
CA TRP A 222 3.21 -6.11 -30.49
C TRP A 222 4.68 -6.21 -30.08
N LYS A 223 5.59 -5.66 -30.89
CA LYS A 223 7.03 -5.62 -30.62
C LYS A 223 7.36 -4.82 -29.36
N VAL A 224 6.65 -3.73 -29.08
CA VAL A 224 6.78 -2.96 -27.83
C VAL A 224 6.29 -3.78 -26.64
N ARG A 225 5.16 -4.50 -26.76
CA ARG A 225 4.68 -5.44 -25.72
C ARG A 225 5.69 -6.56 -25.45
N GLU A 226 6.30 -7.12 -26.49
CA GLU A 226 7.31 -8.17 -26.39
C GLU A 226 8.62 -7.65 -25.76
N ILE A 227 9.13 -6.53 -26.25
CA ILE A 227 10.28 -5.83 -25.66
C ILE A 227 10.01 -5.46 -24.21
N ALA A 228 8.79 -5.04 -23.85
CA ALA A 228 8.42 -4.75 -22.47
C ALA A 228 8.40 -6.01 -21.58
N ARG A 229 8.00 -7.18 -22.12
CA ARG A 229 8.09 -8.47 -21.41
C ARG A 229 9.55 -8.86 -21.15
N VAL A 230 10.36 -8.89 -22.18
CA VAL A 230 11.82 -9.19 -22.10
C VAL A 230 12.54 -8.18 -21.21
N LYS A 231 12.18 -6.89 -21.29
CA LYS A 231 12.72 -5.83 -20.43
C LYS A 231 12.38 -6.09 -18.97
N ARG A 232 11.13 -6.44 -18.64
CA ARG A 232 10.71 -6.70 -17.25
C ARG A 232 11.54 -7.82 -16.61
N GLU A 233 11.71 -8.93 -17.32
CA GLU A 233 12.48 -10.08 -16.84
C GLU A 233 13.98 -9.75 -16.70
N LYS A 234 14.53 -8.99 -17.65
CA LYS A 234 15.92 -8.51 -17.57
C LYS A 234 16.12 -7.46 -16.47
N GLU A 235 15.14 -6.61 -16.22
CA GLU A 235 15.15 -5.58 -15.18
C GLU A 235 15.04 -6.19 -13.78
N GLU A 236 14.22 -7.24 -13.61
CA GLU A 236 14.15 -8.06 -12.39
C GLU A 236 15.47 -8.79 -12.13
N ALA A 237 16.03 -9.48 -13.13
CA ALA A 237 17.35 -10.09 -13.00
C ALA A 237 18.41 -9.05 -12.60
N GLN A 238 18.41 -7.88 -13.24
CA GLN A 238 19.30 -6.78 -12.90
C GLN A 238 19.02 -6.16 -11.52
N SER A 239 17.77 -6.10 -11.05
CA SER A 239 17.43 -5.54 -9.74
C SER A 239 18.00 -6.44 -8.64
N THR A 240 17.80 -7.75 -8.73
CA THR A 240 18.38 -8.70 -7.76
C THR A 240 19.91 -8.71 -7.79
N VAL A 241 20.55 -8.44 -8.95
CA VAL A 241 22.02 -8.25 -9.02
C VAL A 241 22.41 -6.93 -8.36
N LYS A 242 21.76 -5.80 -8.71
CA LYS A 242 22.01 -4.48 -8.08
C LYS A 242 21.82 -4.50 -6.56
N GLU A 243 20.84 -5.24 -6.05
CA GLU A 243 20.64 -5.44 -4.62
C GLU A 243 21.78 -6.22 -3.97
N ARG A 244 22.21 -7.34 -4.58
CA ARG A 244 23.39 -8.08 -4.12
C ARG A 244 24.64 -7.21 -4.14
N ASP A 245 24.90 -6.51 -5.24
CA ASP A 245 26.03 -5.58 -5.39
C ASP A 245 25.97 -4.43 -4.36
N ALA A 246 24.78 -3.90 -4.05
CA ALA A 246 24.61 -2.87 -3.03
C ALA A 246 24.88 -3.41 -1.62
N ILE A 247 24.41 -4.62 -1.30
CA ILE A 247 24.68 -5.32 -0.03
C ILE A 247 26.18 -5.62 0.09
N GLU A 248 26.82 -6.12 -0.96
CA GLU A 248 28.26 -6.39 -0.99
C GLU A 248 29.07 -5.10 -0.89
N LYS A 249 28.66 -4.02 -1.57
CA LYS A 249 29.27 -2.69 -1.43
C LYS A 249 29.22 -2.22 0.01
N VAL A 250 28.04 -2.19 0.64
CA VAL A 250 27.87 -1.79 2.05
C VAL A 250 28.68 -2.68 3.00
N ARG A 251 28.83 -3.98 2.68
CA ARG A 251 29.63 -4.94 3.45
C ARG A 251 31.14 -4.75 3.28
N ASN A 252 31.57 -4.22 2.15
CA ASN A 252 32.97 -3.94 1.82
C ASN A 252 33.40 -2.51 2.20
N MET A 253 32.46 -1.57 2.42
CA MET A 253 32.75 -0.23 2.94
C MET A 253 33.36 -0.30 4.35
N THR A 254 34.27 0.62 4.66
CA THR A 254 34.72 0.83 6.04
C THR A 254 33.66 1.56 6.87
N GLU A 255 33.75 1.46 8.21
CA GLU A 255 32.78 2.04 9.13
C GLU A 255 32.68 3.58 9.05
N GLU A 256 33.76 4.26 8.63
CA GLU A 256 33.78 5.71 8.42
C GLU A 256 33.01 6.10 7.16
N GLU A 257 33.27 5.40 6.06
CA GLU A 257 32.56 5.58 4.79
C GLU A 257 31.09 5.16 4.88
N ARG A 258 30.78 4.15 5.72
CA ARG A 258 29.40 3.76 6.04
C ARG A 258 28.65 4.89 6.74
N ARG A 259 29.28 5.53 7.74
CA ARG A 259 28.68 6.69 8.43
C ARG A 259 28.47 7.87 7.48
N GLU A 260 29.40 8.10 6.56
CA GLU A 260 29.22 9.07 5.47
C GLU A 260 28.08 8.69 4.53
N TRP A 261 27.94 7.40 4.19
CA TRP A 261 26.90 6.89 3.30
C TRP A 261 25.52 6.99 3.95
N GLU A 262 25.38 6.65 5.23
CA GLU A 262 24.14 6.81 6.01
C GLU A 262 23.79 8.29 6.23
N ARG A 263 24.78 9.19 6.30
CA ARG A 263 24.59 10.66 6.31
C ARG A 263 24.12 11.19 4.94
N LYS A 264 24.62 10.63 3.84
CA LYS A 264 24.24 11.01 2.45
C LYS A 264 22.90 10.39 2.04
N ASN A 265 22.57 9.21 2.57
CA ASN A 265 21.34 8.46 2.32
C ASN A 265 20.57 8.30 3.65
N PRO A 266 19.95 9.38 4.18
CA PRO A 266 19.15 9.28 5.38
C PRO A 266 17.99 8.31 5.18
N LYS A 267 17.80 7.38 6.11
CA LYS A 267 16.64 6.48 6.09
C LYS A 267 15.36 7.33 6.15
N PRO A 268 14.31 7.02 5.36
CA PRO A 268 13.06 7.76 5.42
C PRO A 268 12.53 7.76 6.86
N ALA A 269 12.09 8.94 7.33
CA ALA A 269 11.59 9.07 8.69
C ALA A 269 10.36 8.17 8.88
N PRO A 270 10.25 7.44 10.01
CA PRO A 270 9.07 6.64 10.27
C PRO A 270 7.83 7.55 10.35
N PRO A 271 6.66 7.11 9.85
CA PRO A 271 5.45 7.91 9.86
C PRO A 271 5.09 8.32 11.30
N THR A 272 4.59 9.54 11.46
CA THR A 272 4.23 10.09 12.78
C THR A 272 3.14 9.26 13.43
N LYS A 273 3.49 8.49 14.45
CA LYS A 273 2.52 7.68 15.21
C LYS A 273 1.50 8.59 15.89
N ARG A 274 0.24 8.48 15.49
CA ARG A 274 -0.88 9.18 16.14
C ARG A 274 -1.04 8.69 17.59
N LYS A 275 -1.46 9.60 18.48
CA LYS A 275 -1.71 9.27 19.89
C LYS A 275 -3.07 8.62 20.01
N TRP A 276 -3.09 7.44 20.63
CA TRP A 276 -4.31 6.66 20.87
C TRP A 276 -5.06 7.20 22.09
N GLY A 277 -6.39 7.16 22.04
CA GLY A 277 -7.26 7.49 23.15
C GLY A 277 -7.13 6.51 24.32
N PHE A 278 -7.46 6.95 25.52
CA PHE A 278 -7.42 6.11 26.71
C PHE A 278 -8.40 4.94 26.58
N LEU A 279 -7.92 3.70 26.74
CA LEU A 279 -8.69 2.47 26.56
C LEU A 279 -9.29 2.28 25.13
N GLN A 280 -8.72 2.94 24.13
CA GLN A 280 -9.03 2.69 22.71
C GLN A 280 -8.63 1.25 22.31
N LYS A 281 -9.44 0.61 21.48
CA LYS A 281 -9.17 -0.72 20.93
C LYS A 281 -8.23 -0.62 19.74
N TYR A 282 -7.07 -1.26 19.84
CA TYR A 282 -6.20 -1.50 18.69
C TYR A 282 -6.87 -2.43 17.66
N TYR A 283 -6.88 -2.00 16.40
CA TYR A 283 -7.25 -2.79 15.23
C TYR A 283 -5.96 -3.03 14.43
N HIS A 284 -5.55 -4.30 14.29
CA HIS A 284 -4.41 -4.65 13.46
C HIS A 284 -4.87 -4.64 11.99
N PRO A 285 -4.21 -3.92 11.06
CA PRO A 285 -4.63 -3.83 9.66
C PRO A 285 -4.38 -5.12 8.84
N GLY A 286 -4.23 -6.28 9.48
CA GLY A 286 -3.70 -7.52 8.87
C GLY A 286 -2.17 -7.54 8.78
N ALA A 287 -1.62 -8.53 8.07
CA ALA A 287 -0.19 -8.58 7.67
C ALA A 287 -0.01 -8.89 6.18
N PHE A 288 -1.12 -9.10 5.47
CA PHE A 288 -1.18 -9.43 4.04
C PHE A 288 -1.66 -8.17 3.28
N PHE A 289 -1.26 -8.03 2.01
CA PHE A 289 -1.70 -6.96 1.09
C PHE A 289 -1.40 -5.50 1.51
N GLN A 290 -0.51 -5.27 2.49
CA GLN A 290 -0.17 -3.93 2.99
C GLN A 290 0.98 -3.25 2.26
N SER A 291 1.97 -4.02 1.83
CA SER A 291 3.02 -3.54 0.94
C SER A 291 2.57 -3.70 -0.50
N ASP A 292 3.07 -2.85 -1.39
CA ASP A 292 3.07 -3.18 -2.81
C ASP A 292 3.71 -4.57 -3.00
N PRO A 293 3.10 -5.44 -3.83
CA PRO A 293 3.69 -6.74 -4.09
C PRO A 293 5.02 -6.58 -4.82
N THR A 294 6.11 -7.00 -4.17
CA THR A 294 7.41 -7.18 -4.83
C THR A 294 7.47 -8.49 -5.62
N ASP A 295 6.42 -9.31 -5.57
CA ASP A 295 6.33 -10.62 -6.22
C ASP A 295 5.48 -10.55 -7.49
N ARG A 296 5.99 -11.19 -8.55
CA ARG A 296 5.40 -11.27 -9.90
C ARG A 296 3.99 -11.87 -9.91
N SER A 297 3.62 -12.68 -8.92
CA SER A 297 2.31 -13.36 -8.88
C SER A 297 1.16 -12.48 -8.37
N ALA A 298 1.45 -11.47 -7.56
CA ALA A 298 0.41 -10.73 -6.84
C ALA A 298 -0.17 -9.61 -7.72
N THR A 299 -1.28 -9.94 -8.37
CA THR A 299 -1.98 -9.14 -9.39
C THR A 299 -2.69 -7.88 -8.85
N VAL A 300 -2.62 -7.64 -7.54
CA VAL A 300 -3.33 -6.56 -6.85
C VAL A 300 -2.30 -5.63 -6.22
N GLY A 301 -2.13 -4.44 -6.79
CA GLY A 301 -1.30 -3.38 -6.21
C GLY A 301 -1.83 -2.94 -4.83
N SER A 302 -1.06 -2.15 -4.07
CA SER A 302 -1.56 -1.69 -2.76
C SER A 302 -2.82 -0.83 -2.94
N ASP A 303 -3.95 -1.35 -2.49
CA ASP A 303 -5.19 -0.58 -2.50
C ASP A 303 -5.04 0.61 -1.53
N SER A 304 -5.46 1.78 -2.00
CA SER A 304 -5.66 3.01 -1.23
C SER A 304 -6.32 2.78 0.14
N ILE A 305 -7.15 1.73 0.27
CA ILE A 305 -7.77 1.31 1.53
C ILE A 305 -6.74 0.99 2.63
N PHE A 306 -5.59 0.40 2.29
CA PHE A 306 -4.54 0.05 3.25
C PHE A 306 -3.68 1.24 3.69
N GLN A 307 -3.80 2.38 3.02
CA GLN A 307 -3.13 3.64 3.40
C GLN A 307 -3.97 4.50 4.36
N ARG A 308 -5.19 4.07 4.70
CA ARG A 308 -6.11 4.79 5.61
C ARG A 308 -5.64 4.76 7.06
N ASP A 309 -6.11 5.71 7.86
CA ASP A 309 -5.78 5.78 9.29
C ASP A 309 -6.56 4.76 10.12
N PHE A 310 -5.94 3.59 10.36
CA PHE A 310 -6.46 2.55 11.27
C PHE A 310 -6.32 2.89 12.77
N SER A 311 -5.71 4.03 13.12
CA SER A 311 -5.58 4.49 14.52
C SER A 311 -6.72 5.39 15.00
N ALA A 312 -7.72 5.65 14.15
CA ALA A 312 -8.87 6.47 14.50
C ALA A 312 -9.81 5.81 15.54
N PRO A 313 -10.38 6.59 16.50
CA PRO A 313 -11.33 6.05 17.48
C PRO A 313 -12.62 5.60 16.81
N THR A 314 -12.96 4.32 17.00
CA THR A 314 -14.11 3.67 16.35
C THR A 314 -15.20 3.36 17.37
N GLY A 315 -16.47 3.66 17.01
CA GLY A 315 -17.64 3.33 17.85
C GLY A 315 -17.56 3.93 19.26
N GLU A 316 -17.54 3.05 20.27
CA GLU A 316 -17.43 3.37 21.70
C GLU A 316 -16.17 4.16 22.07
N ASP A 317 -15.10 4.07 21.26
CA ASP A 317 -13.83 4.76 21.53
C ASP A 317 -13.86 6.26 21.20
N LYS A 318 -14.95 6.77 20.62
CA LYS A 318 -15.15 8.21 20.36
C LYS A 318 -15.39 9.03 21.63
N MET A 319 -15.71 8.38 22.75
CA MET A 319 -15.97 9.03 24.04
C MET A 319 -14.73 9.00 24.93
N ASP A 320 -14.44 10.10 25.63
CA ASP A 320 -13.31 10.19 26.56
C ASP A 320 -13.51 9.34 27.83
N LYS A 321 -13.03 8.10 27.77
CA LYS A 321 -13.11 7.12 28.88
C LYS A 321 -12.34 7.52 30.14
N THR A 322 -11.57 8.61 30.10
CA THR A 322 -10.89 9.21 31.26
C THR A 322 -11.87 9.85 32.24
N ILE A 323 -13.00 10.37 31.74
CA ILE A 323 -14.06 11.03 32.54
C ILE A 323 -14.84 10.00 33.39
N LEU A 324 -14.81 8.73 33.01
CA LEU A 324 -15.48 7.65 33.74
C LEU A 324 -14.86 7.42 35.13
N PRO A 325 -15.67 7.04 36.15
CA PRO A 325 -15.16 6.63 37.46
C PRO A 325 -14.12 5.51 37.35
N LYS A 326 -13.11 5.49 38.24
CA LYS A 326 -11.96 4.56 38.13
C LYS A 326 -12.34 3.08 38.02
N VAL A 327 -13.46 2.68 38.61
CA VAL A 327 -14.01 1.31 38.54
C VAL A 327 -14.52 0.95 37.14
N MET A 328 -14.99 1.94 36.38
CA MET A 328 -15.47 1.82 34.99
C MET A 328 -14.37 2.09 33.94
N GLN A 329 -13.18 2.55 34.33
CA GLN A 329 -12.01 2.71 33.45
C GLN A 329 -11.40 1.34 33.07
N VAL A 330 -12.22 0.45 32.49
CA VAL A 330 -11.90 -0.95 32.17
C VAL A 330 -12.53 -1.29 30.82
N LYS A 331 -11.75 -1.91 29.91
CA LYS A 331 -12.16 -2.17 28.52
C LYS A 331 -13.45 -2.99 28.37
N HIS A 332 -13.73 -3.88 29.32
CA HIS A 332 -14.91 -4.75 29.34
C HIS A 332 -15.56 -4.73 30.72
N PHE A 333 -16.05 -3.55 31.13
CA PHE A 333 -16.82 -3.40 32.36
C PHE A 333 -18.06 -4.32 32.35
N GLY A 334 -18.35 -4.97 33.48
CA GLY A 334 -19.47 -5.91 33.62
C GLY A 334 -19.26 -7.33 33.06
N ARG A 335 -18.14 -7.64 32.37
CA ARG A 335 -17.84 -9.01 31.91
C ARG A 335 -17.01 -9.80 32.93
N SER A 336 -17.28 -11.10 33.04
CA SER A 336 -16.45 -12.04 33.81
C SER A 336 -15.08 -12.27 33.16
N GLY A 337 -14.10 -12.76 33.93
CA GLY A 337 -12.75 -13.06 33.43
C GLY A 337 -11.79 -11.87 33.33
N ARG A 338 -12.06 -10.76 34.04
CA ARG A 338 -11.18 -9.58 34.06
C ARG A 338 -9.79 -9.90 34.66
N SER A 339 -8.72 -9.49 33.98
CA SER A 339 -7.36 -9.47 34.51
C SER A 339 -7.21 -8.49 35.69
N LYS A 340 -6.30 -8.80 36.62
CA LYS A 340 -5.88 -7.85 37.69
C LYS A 340 -5.24 -6.59 37.09
N TRP A 341 -4.37 -6.81 36.10
CA TRP A 341 -3.67 -5.80 35.32
C TRP A 341 -4.61 -5.11 34.33
N THR A 342 -4.43 -3.80 34.14
CA THR A 342 -5.38 -2.91 33.48
C THR A 342 -4.92 -2.44 32.10
N HIS A 343 -3.83 -1.70 32.04
CA HIS A 343 -3.20 -1.21 30.81
C HIS A 343 -1.74 -0.85 31.09
N LEU A 344 -0.86 -0.98 30.10
CA LEU A 344 0.59 -0.93 30.32
C LEU A 344 1.06 0.28 31.15
N VAL A 345 0.58 1.49 30.85
CA VAL A 345 0.95 2.74 31.57
C VAL A 345 0.63 2.69 33.07
N ASN A 346 -0.38 1.94 33.50
CA ASN A 346 -0.78 1.80 34.91
C ASN A 346 0.10 0.78 35.66
N GLU A 347 0.66 -0.20 34.93
CA GLU A 347 1.50 -1.28 35.48
C GLU A 347 3.00 -1.05 35.19
N ASP A 348 3.34 0.00 34.44
CA ASP A 348 4.69 0.39 34.08
C ASP A 348 5.38 1.01 35.29
N THR A 349 6.24 0.22 35.93
CA THR A 349 7.04 0.64 37.10
C THR A 349 8.31 1.39 36.70
N THR A 350 8.46 1.82 35.45
CA THR A 350 9.64 2.58 34.99
C THR A 350 9.64 3.97 35.60
N ASP A 351 10.45 4.16 36.63
CA ASP A 351 10.66 5.47 37.25
C ASP A 351 11.53 6.36 36.36
N TRP A 352 10.90 7.33 35.71
CA TRP A 352 11.56 8.32 34.84
C TRP A 352 12.41 9.34 35.61
N ASN A 353 12.27 9.44 36.95
CA ASN A 353 13.13 10.28 37.79
C ASN A 353 14.41 9.54 38.27
N ASN A 354 14.55 8.26 37.94
CA ASN A 354 15.73 7.48 38.31
C ASN A 354 17.00 7.98 37.59
N PRO A 355 18.10 8.31 38.30
CA PRO A 355 19.37 8.73 37.69
C PRO A 355 19.93 7.79 36.61
N TRP A 356 19.53 6.52 36.60
CA TRP A 356 19.90 5.54 35.58
C TRP A 356 19.18 5.71 34.23
N THR A 357 18.02 6.38 34.18
CA THR A 357 17.23 6.55 32.94
C THR A 357 17.64 7.79 32.16
N TYR A 358 18.06 8.86 32.84
CA TYR A 358 18.59 10.06 32.20
C TYR A 358 19.84 9.77 31.36
N ASN A 359 19.98 10.48 30.24
CA ASN A 359 21.13 10.36 29.34
C ASN A 359 22.23 11.37 29.73
N ASP A 360 22.55 11.40 31.02
CA ASP A 360 23.52 12.32 31.63
C ASP A 360 24.97 11.89 31.31
N PRO A 361 25.91 12.82 31.02
CA PRO A 361 27.35 12.54 31.01
C PRO A 361 27.89 11.69 32.18
N LEU A 362 27.27 11.78 33.38
CA LEU A 362 27.54 10.93 34.54
C LEU A 362 27.27 9.44 34.27
N ARG A 363 26.21 9.11 33.53
CA ARG A 363 25.89 7.73 33.13
C ARG A 363 26.94 7.17 32.17
N ALA A 364 27.43 7.97 31.22
CA ALA A 364 28.54 7.57 30.35
C ALA A 364 29.83 7.30 31.16
N LYS A 365 30.15 8.17 32.13
CA LYS A 365 31.30 7.98 33.04
C LYS A 365 31.16 6.77 33.96
N TYR A 366 29.93 6.41 34.37
CA TYR A 366 29.68 5.21 35.16
C TYR A 366 29.78 3.95 34.30
N ASN A 367 29.18 3.96 33.10
CA ASN A 367 29.23 2.84 32.16
C ASN A 367 30.67 2.48 31.76
N ALA A 368 31.54 3.46 31.52
CA ALA A 368 32.98 3.22 31.32
C ALA A 368 33.58 2.45 32.52
N LYS A 369 33.38 2.98 33.74
CA LYS A 369 33.84 2.36 35.00
C LYS A 369 33.22 0.99 35.33
N MET A 370 32.24 0.50 34.57
CA MET A 370 31.72 -0.86 34.74
C MET A 370 32.68 -1.88 34.14
N ALA A 371 33.07 -2.86 34.95
CA ALA A 371 33.97 -3.93 34.53
C ALA A 371 33.42 -4.66 33.29
N GLY A 372 34.22 -4.68 32.21
CA GLY A 372 33.86 -5.30 30.92
C GLY A 372 33.41 -4.34 29.82
N MET A 373 33.22 -3.03 30.09
CA MET A 373 32.98 -2.03 29.03
C MET A 373 34.26 -1.33 28.55
N ASP A 374 35.22 -1.09 29.44
CA ASP A 374 36.50 -0.41 29.12
C ASP A 374 37.52 -1.29 28.35
N THR A 375 37.33 -2.62 28.33
CA THR A 375 38.18 -3.52 27.54
C THR A 375 37.66 -3.63 26.11
N PRO A 376 38.46 -3.32 25.07
CA PRO A 376 38.07 -3.65 23.71
C PRO A 376 37.93 -5.18 23.63
N ILE A 377 36.70 -5.66 23.48
CA ILE A 377 36.42 -7.08 23.29
C ILE A 377 36.97 -7.45 21.91
N GLU A 378 38.22 -7.91 21.87
CA GLU A 378 38.77 -8.56 20.68
C GLU A 378 37.81 -9.70 20.31
N ARG A 379 37.10 -9.52 19.20
CA ARG A 379 36.23 -10.55 18.66
C ARG A 379 37.09 -11.81 18.52
N PRO A 380 36.70 -12.95 19.11
CA PRO A 380 37.52 -14.15 19.04
C PRO A 380 37.77 -14.47 17.58
N LYS A 381 39.03 -14.75 17.22
CA LYS A 381 39.46 -15.12 15.86
C LYS A 381 38.99 -16.55 15.53
N GLY A 382 37.68 -16.73 15.58
CA GLY A 382 36.97 -17.95 15.23
C GLY A 382 37.05 -18.21 13.73
N SER A 383 37.12 -19.49 13.37
CA SER A 383 37.28 -19.91 11.97
C SER A 383 36.11 -19.46 11.08
N LYS A 384 36.38 -19.34 9.77
CA LYS A 384 35.53 -18.75 8.70
C LYS A 384 34.11 -19.35 8.52
N LYS A 385 33.61 -20.18 9.44
CA LYS A 385 32.34 -20.94 9.31
C LYS A 385 31.18 -20.41 10.15
N LEU A 386 31.41 -19.49 11.09
CA LEU A 386 30.32 -18.87 11.87
C LEU A 386 29.82 -17.58 11.19
N LYS A 387 28.73 -17.72 10.43
CA LYS A 387 27.98 -16.60 9.83
C LYS A 387 27.34 -15.79 10.96
N THR A 388 27.76 -14.55 11.14
CA THR A 388 27.28 -13.66 12.20
C THR A 388 25.84 -13.23 11.93
N TRP A 389 24.90 -13.73 12.73
CA TRP A 389 23.61 -13.07 12.95
C TRP A 389 23.82 -11.97 14.01
N GLU A 390 23.06 -10.88 13.90
CA GLU A 390 23.07 -9.69 14.79
C GLU A 390 24.29 -8.74 14.68
N SER A 391 24.03 -7.56 14.08
CA SER A 391 23.91 -6.33 14.87
C SER A 391 22.92 -5.39 14.18
N ARG A 392 22.06 -4.76 14.97
CA ARG A 392 21.04 -3.78 14.54
C ARG A 392 21.56 -2.35 14.67
#